data_AF-A0AAJ2WI25-F1
#
_entry.id   AF-A0AAJ2WI25-F1
#
_cell.length_a   1.000
_cell.length_b   1.000
_cell.length_c   1.000
_cell.angle_alpha   90.00
_cell.angle_beta   90.00
_cell.angle_gamma   90.00
#
_symmetry.space_group_name_H-M   'P 1'
#
loop_
_entity.id
_entity.type
_entity.pdbx_description
1 polymer ?
#
loop_
_entity_poly.entity_id
_entity_poly.type
_entity_poly.pdbx_seq_one_letter_code
_entity_poly.pdbx_strand_id
1 'polypeptide(L)'
;MNRIIFLRSEKSWTQTQLGYILKVKNSAILKYESEKVPLTAETIKELAKIFKVTTDYLLCVSDDPKEYSTYFSVSESLLTENEEELLEVFRKVNEQQQIKLIGRIEEIVKQITSEETNHNDETGGFKSGLVPSTLSKKEVG
;
A
#
# COMPACT_ATOMS: atom_id res chain seq x y z
N MET A 1 -33.51 -4.56 1.46
CA MET A 1 -33.17 -5.85 0.81
C MET A 1 -31.89 -6.33 1.46
N ASN A 2 -31.93 -7.48 2.14
CA ASN A 2 -30.78 -7.96 2.88
C ASN A 2 -29.81 -8.70 1.94
N ARG A 3 -28.54 -8.28 1.88
CA ARG A 3 -27.55 -8.90 0.98
C ARG A 3 -27.05 -10.26 1.45
N ILE A 4 -27.18 -10.57 2.75
CA ILE A 4 -26.75 -11.86 3.32
C ILE A 4 -27.61 -13.01 2.77
N ILE A 5 -28.95 -12.86 2.77
CA ILE A 5 -29.85 -13.91 2.26
C ILE A 5 -29.63 -14.15 0.76
N PHE A 6 -29.34 -13.09 0.00
CA PHE A 6 -29.01 -13.19 -1.42
C PHE A 6 -27.70 -13.96 -1.62
N LEU A 7 -26.61 -13.51 -1.00
CA LEU A 7 -25.28 -14.14 -1.12
C LEU A 7 -25.27 -15.58 -0.62
N ARG A 8 -26.02 -15.89 0.44
CA ARG A 8 -26.17 -17.27 0.93
C ARG A 8 -26.87 -18.15 -0.11
N SER A 9 -27.94 -17.65 -0.72
CA SER A 9 -28.73 -18.38 -1.73
C SER A 9 -27.93 -18.61 -3.01
N GLU A 10 -27.13 -17.64 -3.45
CA GLU A 10 -26.19 -17.77 -4.58
C GLU A 10 -25.16 -18.90 -4.37
N LYS A 11 -24.81 -19.18 -3.12
CA LYS A 11 -23.92 -20.30 -2.74
C LYS A 11 -24.66 -21.62 -2.50
N SER A 12 -25.99 -21.64 -2.65
CA SER A 12 -26.86 -22.78 -2.30
C SER A 12 -26.67 -23.26 -0.85
N TRP A 13 -26.41 -22.33 0.07
CA TRP A 13 -26.24 -22.66 1.48
C TRP A 13 -27.53 -22.51 2.27
N THR A 14 -27.76 -23.43 3.20
CA THR A 14 -28.76 -23.28 4.27
C THR A 14 -28.28 -22.31 5.34
N GLN A 15 -29.21 -21.73 6.12
CA GLN A 15 -28.85 -20.88 7.26
C GLN A 15 -27.95 -21.63 8.28
N THR A 16 -28.19 -22.92 8.48
CA THR A 16 -27.34 -23.79 9.33
C THR A 16 -25.91 -23.89 8.80
N GLN A 17 -25.73 -24.06 7.49
CA GLN A 17 -24.38 -24.11 6.88
C GLN A 17 -23.64 -22.79 7.04
N LEU A 18 -24.31 -21.65 6.78
CA LEU A 18 -23.71 -20.35 7.01
C LEU A 18 -23.37 -20.13 8.49
N GLY A 19 -24.24 -20.58 9.40
CA GLY A 19 -23.99 -20.54 10.84
C GLY A 19 -22.74 -21.32 11.23
N TYR A 20 -22.55 -22.52 10.67
CA TYR A 20 -21.34 -23.31 10.88
C TYR A 20 -20.07 -22.59 10.40
N ILE A 21 -20.11 -22.03 9.19
CA ILE A 21 -18.98 -21.28 8.60
C ILE A 21 -18.63 -20.05 9.45
N LEU A 22 -19.64 -19.30 9.88
CA LEU A 22 -19.49 -18.09 10.69
C LEU A 22 -19.30 -18.40 12.19
N LYS A 23 -19.34 -19.68 12.58
CA LYS A 23 -19.23 -20.16 13.98
C LYS A 23 -20.30 -19.55 14.91
N VAL A 24 -21.52 -19.38 14.40
CA VAL A 24 -22.68 -18.91 15.15
C VAL A 24 -23.84 -19.90 15.08
N LYS A 25 -24.81 -19.75 15.99
CA LYS A 25 -26.04 -20.56 15.94
C LYS A 25 -26.88 -20.19 14.72
N ASN A 26 -27.60 -21.17 14.16
CA ASN A 26 -28.55 -20.94 13.07
C ASN A 26 -29.56 -19.81 13.38
N SER A 27 -30.01 -19.72 14.63
CA SER A 27 -30.90 -18.65 15.09
C SER A 27 -30.30 -17.23 14.97
N ALA A 28 -28.96 -17.09 14.97
CA ALA A 28 -28.30 -15.83 14.71
C ALA A 28 -28.41 -15.46 13.22
N ILE A 29 -28.16 -16.42 12.32
CA ILE A 29 -28.28 -16.20 10.87
C ILE A 29 -29.70 -15.77 10.48
N LEU A 30 -30.71 -16.44 11.04
CA LEU A 30 -32.12 -16.04 10.83
C LEU A 30 -32.37 -14.58 11.25
N LYS A 31 -31.79 -14.14 12.38
CA LYS A 31 -31.92 -12.77 12.86
C LYS A 31 -31.17 -11.77 11.98
N TYR A 32 -30.00 -12.16 11.46
CA TYR A 32 -29.21 -11.33 10.55
C TYR A 32 -29.95 -11.11 9.23
N GLU A 33 -30.50 -12.17 8.64
CA GLU A 33 -31.22 -12.11 7.35
C GLU A 33 -32.57 -11.39 7.44
N SER A 34 -33.18 -11.40 8.63
CA SER A 34 -34.42 -10.66 8.91
C SER A 34 -34.17 -9.25 9.46
N GLU A 35 -32.91 -8.81 9.56
CA GLU A 35 -32.51 -7.49 10.07
C GLU A 35 -33.02 -7.18 11.50
N LYS A 36 -33.43 -8.21 12.25
CA LYS A 36 -33.94 -8.08 13.63
C LYS A 36 -32.86 -7.74 14.65
N VAL A 37 -31.60 -7.97 14.29
CA VAL A 37 -30.43 -7.70 15.14
C VAL A 37 -29.37 -7.00 14.29
N PRO A 38 -28.81 -5.88 14.77
CA PRO A 38 -27.70 -5.22 14.09
C PRO A 38 -26.46 -6.13 14.12
N LEU A 39 -25.74 -6.18 12.99
CA LEU A 39 -24.49 -6.92 12.88
C LEU A 39 -23.37 -6.15 13.58
N THR A 40 -22.48 -6.88 14.26
CA THR A 40 -21.24 -6.28 14.77
C THR A 40 -20.25 -6.06 13.63
N ALA A 41 -19.29 -5.13 13.81
CA ALA A 41 -18.22 -4.90 12.84
C ALA A 41 -17.45 -6.19 12.51
N GLU A 42 -17.20 -7.04 13.51
CA GLU A 42 -16.54 -8.34 13.38
C GLU A 42 -17.34 -9.28 12.49
N THR A 43 -18.66 -9.34 12.70
CA THR A 43 -19.55 -10.18 11.91
C THR A 43 -19.59 -9.70 10.46
N ILE A 44 -19.66 -8.38 10.24
CA ILE A 44 -19.62 -7.76 8.91
C ILE A 44 -18.31 -8.11 8.19
N LYS A 45 -17.16 -7.96 8.86
CA LYS A 45 -15.84 -8.30 8.31
C LYS A 45 -15.76 -9.77 7.89
N GLU A 46 -16.24 -10.69 8.73
CA GLU A 46 -16.20 -12.12 8.40
C GLU A 46 -17.16 -12.50 7.27
N LEU A 47 -18.38 -11.95 7.25
CA LEU A 47 -19.33 -12.15 6.15
C LEU A 47 -18.78 -11.64 4.81
N ALA A 48 -18.17 -10.45 4.81
CA ALA A 48 -17.50 -9.88 3.64
C ALA A 48 -16.41 -10.82 3.09
N LYS A 49 -15.56 -11.39 3.97
CA LYS A 49 -14.54 -12.38 3.60
C LYS A 49 -15.15 -13.67 3.04
N ILE A 50 -16.17 -14.22 3.71
CA ILE A 50 -16.83 -15.48 3.32
C ILE A 50 -17.41 -15.36 1.92
N PHE A 51 -18.08 -14.24 1.63
CA PHE A 51 -18.73 -14.02 0.35
C PHE A 51 -17.82 -13.37 -0.71
N LYS A 52 -16.61 -12.95 -0.32
CA LYS A 52 -15.65 -12.23 -1.17
C LYS A 52 -16.25 -10.96 -1.78
N VAL A 53 -16.91 -10.17 -0.93
CA VAL A 53 -17.53 -8.88 -1.27
C VAL A 53 -17.02 -7.78 -0.34
N THR A 54 -17.24 -6.51 -0.69
CA THR A 54 -16.93 -5.38 0.20
C THR A 54 -17.97 -5.27 1.32
N THR A 55 -17.56 -4.62 2.43
CA THR A 55 -18.49 -4.28 3.51
C THR A 55 -19.57 -3.32 3.04
N ASP A 56 -19.22 -2.41 2.13
CA ASP A 56 -20.13 -1.42 1.56
C ASP A 56 -21.24 -2.09 0.78
N TYR A 57 -20.91 -3.10 -0.04
CA TYR A 57 -21.92 -3.93 -0.68
C TYR A 57 -22.78 -4.68 0.33
N LEU A 58 -22.17 -5.30 1.35
CA LEU A 58 -22.91 -6.06 2.37
C LEU A 58 -23.90 -5.18 3.15
N LEU A 59 -23.54 -3.92 3.39
CA LEU A 59 -24.34 -2.91 4.08
C LEU A 59 -25.25 -2.10 3.16
N CYS A 60 -25.34 -2.47 1.88
CA CYS A 60 -26.16 -1.79 0.86
C CYS A 60 -25.79 -0.31 0.64
N VAL A 61 -24.52 0.04 0.84
CA VAL A 61 -23.94 1.35 0.50
C VAL A 61 -23.53 1.41 -0.97
N SER A 62 -23.10 0.29 -1.55
CA SER A 62 -22.81 0.12 -2.97
C SER A 62 -23.61 -1.06 -3.56
N ASP A 63 -23.94 -0.98 -4.85
CA ASP A 63 -24.53 -2.08 -5.61
C ASP A 63 -23.48 -3.00 -6.25
N ASP A 64 -22.21 -2.60 -6.28
CA ASP A 64 -21.11 -3.42 -6.81
C ASP A 64 -20.42 -4.20 -5.66
N PRO A 65 -20.43 -5.55 -5.71
CA PRO A 65 -19.82 -6.39 -4.67
C PRO A 65 -18.31 -6.23 -4.50
N LYS A 66 -17.62 -5.65 -5.48
CA LYS A 66 -16.17 -5.48 -5.48
C LYS A 66 -15.73 -4.02 -5.63
N GLU A 67 -16.67 -3.09 -5.61
CA GLU A 67 -16.35 -1.67 -5.57
C GLU A 67 -15.74 -1.36 -4.20
N TYR A 68 -14.42 -1.39 -4.17
CA TYR A 68 -13.69 -0.62 -3.20
C TYR A 68 -13.96 0.83 -3.57
N SER A 69 -14.70 1.55 -2.71
CA SER A 69 -14.83 2.99 -2.83
C SER A 69 -13.43 3.54 -3.15
N THR A 70 -13.26 4.04 -4.38
CA THR A 70 -11.95 4.47 -4.89
C THR A 70 -11.47 5.71 -4.13
N TYR A 71 -12.27 6.22 -3.18
CA TYR A 71 -11.93 7.26 -2.22
C TYR A 71 -10.89 6.85 -1.16
N PHE A 72 -10.33 5.63 -1.20
CA PHE A 72 -9.26 5.20 -0.28
C PHE A 72 -7.99 4.63 -0.95
N SER A 73 -7.71 4.97 -2.21
CA SER A 73 -6.41 4.68 -2.86
C SER A 73 -5.61 5.93 -3.26
N VAL A 74 -5.99 7.11 -2.75
CA VAL A 74 -5.26 8.38 -3.00
C VAL A 74 -4.50 8.85 -1.75
N SER A 75 -4.69 8.22 -0.59
CA SER A 75 -4.12 8.70 0.68
C SER A 75 -2.86 7.97 1.14
N GLU A 76 -2.03 7.45 0.22
CA GLU A 76 -0.64 7.12 0.56
C GLU A 76 0.34 7.36 -0.60
N SER A 77 0.16 8.48 -1.31
CA SER A 77 1.27 9.28 -1.85
C SER A 77 0.70 10.64 -2.27
N LEU A 78 0.95 11.69 -1.48
CA LEU A 78 0.85 13.05 -2.01
C LEU A 78 1.96 13.17 -3.04
N LEU A 79 1.64 12.92 -4.31
CA LEU A 79 2.59 13.15 -5.38
C LEU A 79 3.02 14.62 -5.32
N THR A 80 4.31 14.84 -5.43
CA THR A 80 4.84 16.19 -5.63
C THR A 80 4.40 16.71 -7.00
N GLU A 81 4.40 18.03 -7.18
CA GLU A 81 4.08 18.67 -8.46
C GLU A 81 4.90 18.07 -9.63
N ASN A 82 6.18 17.76 -9.39
CA ASN A 82 7.06 17.13 -10.36
C ASN A 82 6.61 15.69 -10.73
N GLU A 83 6.12 14.93 -9.76
CA GLU A 83 5.61 13.58 -10.00
C GLU A 83 4.28 13.61 -10.77
N GLU A 84 3.42 14.59 -10.49
CA GLU A 84 2.20 14.82 -11.26
C GLU A 84 2.50 15.20 -12.71
N GLU A 85 3.41 16.15 -12.94
CA GLU A 85 3.83 16.56 -14.29
C GLU A 85 4.42 15.38 -15.08
N LEU A 86 5.26 14.56 -14.43
CA LEU A 86 5.82 13.36 -15.04
C LEU A 86 4.70 12.40 -15.50
N LEU A 87 3.71 12.16 -14.65
CA LEU A 87 2.58 11.29 -14.97
C LEU A 87 1.70 11.84 -16.09
N GLU A 88 1.47 13.16 -16.13
CA GLU A 88 0.71 13.80 -17.21
C GLU A 88 1.36 13.56 -18.57
N VAL A 89 2.68 13.69 -18.66
CA VAL A 89 3.43 13.43 -19.89
C VAL A 89 3.44 11.93 -20.21
N PHE A 90 3.66 11.08 -19.21
CA PHE A 90 3.74 9.63 -19.37
C PHE A 90 2.43 9.00 -19.89
N ARG A 91 1.27 9.56 -19.51
CA ARG A 91 -0.06 9.08 -19.95
C ARG A 91 -0.39 9.42 -21.41
N LYS A 92 0.36 10.32 -22.07
CA LYS A 92 0.13 10.70 -23.47
C LYS A 92 0.59 9.66 -24.49
N VAL A 93 1.33 8.64 -24.05
CA VAL A 93 1.92 7.62 -24.92
C VAL A 93 1.42 6.23 -24.55
N ASN A 94 1.53 5.27 -25.47
CA ASN A 94 1.05 3.90 -25.25
C ASN A 94 2.02 3.06 -24.38
N GLU A 95 1.59 1.89 -23.92
CA GLU A 95 2.37 1.01 -23.04
C GLU A 95 3.77 0.68 -23.59
N GLN A 96 3.90 0.44 -24.90
CA GLN A 96 5.21 0.14 -25.50
C GLN A 96 6.16 1.33 -25.45
N GLN A 97 5.63 2.55 -25.63
CA GLN A 97 6.38 3.79 -25.54
C GLN A 97 6.72 4.12 -24.08
N GLN A 98 5.80 3.85 -23.15
CA GLN A 98 6.02 3.96 -21.72
C GLN A 98 7.20 3.11 -21.24
N ILE A 99 7.28 1.84 -21.66
CA ILE A 99 8.42 0.96 -21.34
C ILE A 99 9.75 1.56 -21.83
N LYS A 100 9.76 2.13 -23.05
CA LYS A 100 10.95 2.80 -23.59
C LYS A 100 11.34 4.05 -22.80
N LEU A 101 10.36 4.84 -22.38
CA LEU A 101 10.58 6.03 -21.55
C LEU A 101 11.17 5.65 -20.18
N ILE A 102 10.64 4.60 -19.54
CA ILE A 102 11.16 4.10 -18.26
C ILE A 102 12.64 3.74 -18.41
N GLY A 103 13.01 2.94 -19.40
CA GLY A 103 14.42 2.57 -19.60
C GLY A 103 15.34 3.76 -19.86
N ARG A 104 14.84 4.80 -20.55
CA ARG A 104 15.61 6.04 -20.77
C ARG A 104 15.78 6.84 -19.49
N ILE A 105 14.75 6.93 -18.66
CA ILE A 105 14.80 7.60 -17.35
C ILE A 105 15.80 6.86 -16.43
N GLU A 106 15.76 5.53 -16.39
CA GLU A 106 16.72 4.72 -15.63
C GLU A 106 18.17 4.99 -16.04
N GLU A 107 18.43 5.07 -17.35
CA GLU A 107 19.76 5.39 -17.89
C GLU A 107 20.23 6.79 -17.46
N ILE A 108 19.36 7.79 -17.52
CA ILE A 108 19.64 9.17 -17.10
C ILE A 108 19.93 9.23 -15.59
N VAL A 109 19.10 8.58 -14.76
CA VAL A 109 19.30 8.52 -13.31
C VAL A 109 20.65 7.87 -12.97
N LYS A 110 21.02 6.80 -13.68
CA LYS A 110 22.32 6.16 -13.51
C LYS A 110 23.49 7.10 -13.84
N GLN A 111 23.37 7.91 -14.90
CA GLN A 111 24.40 8.90 -15.27
C GLN A 111 24.56 9.95 -14.16
N ILE A 112 23.47 10.58 -13.74
CA ILE A 112 23.45 11.62 -12.69
C ILE A 112 24.08 11.09 -11.39
N THR A 113 23.65 9.91 -10.93
CA THR A 113 24.15 9.32 -9.67
C THR A 113 25.60 8.84 -9.78
N SER A 114 26.08 8.49 -10.98
CA SER A 114 27.49 8.09 -11.18
C SER A 114 28.45 9.29 -11.24
N GLU A 115 28.01 10.44 -11.76
CA GLU A 115 28.82 11.67 -11.84
C GLU A 115 29.06 12.29 -10.45
N GLU A 116 28.09 12.19 -9.54
CA GLU A 116 28.19 12.67 -8.15
C GLU A 116 29.26 11.92 -7.32
N THR A 117 29.59 10.67 -7.66
CA THR A 117 30.62 9.89 -6.94
C THR A 117 32.06 10.28 -7.31
N ASN A 118 32.29 10.89 -8.48
CA ASN A 118 33.64 11.18 -8.98
C ASN A 118 34.16 12.58 -8.57
N HIS A 119 33.36 13.42 -7.92
CA HIS A 119 33.74 14.79 -7.54
C HIS A 119 34.15 14.96 -6.07
N ASN A 120 34.04 13.92 -5.23
CA ASN A 120 34.36 14.02 -3.80
C ASN A 120 35.81 13.68 -3.43
N ASP A 121 36.66 13.25 -4.37
CA ASP A 121 38.04 12.80 -4.09
C ASP A 121 39.15 13.85 -4.36
N GLU A 122 38.85 15.03 -4.93
CA GLU A 122 39.91 15.99 -5.33
C GLU A 122 40.16 17.17 -4.38
N THR A 123 39.46 17.30 -3.25
CA THR A 123 39.77 18.34 -2.25
C THR A 123 40.18 17.76 -0.90
N GLY A 124 41.37 17.15 -0.86
CA GLY A 124 41.98 16.64 0.38
C GLY A 124 43.51 16.69 0.41
N GLY A 125 44.13 17.54 -0.40
CA GLY A 125 45.58 17.72 -0.46
C GLY A 125 46.04 19.01 0.20
N PHE A 126 46.21 19.03 1.53
CA PHE A 126 47.19 19.93 2.16
C PHE A 126 47.99 19.19 3.24
N LYS A 127 49.31 19.19 3.02
CA LYS A 127 50.34 18.47 3.77
C LYS A 127 50.76 19.22 5.04
N SER A 128 50.99 18.50 6.14
CA SER A 128 52.21 18.58 6.98
C SER A 128 52.03 17.55 8.11
N GLY A 129 52.77 16.46 8.19
CA GLY A 129 54.21 16.41 8.39
C GLY A 129 54.48 15.99 9.83
N LEU A 130 54.29 14.69 10.13
CA LEU A 130 54.50 14.12 11.47
C LEU A 130 55.50 12.97 11.35
N VAL A 131 56.76 13.25 11.69
CA VAL A 131 57.77 12.25 12.06
C VAL A 131 58.82 12.94 12.94
N PRO A 132 59.53 12.23 13.85
CA PRO A 132 59.02 11.51 15.00
C PRO A 132 59.74 11.91 16.32
N SER A 133 59.14 11.52 17.45
CA SER A 133 59.76 11.12 18.74
C SER A 133 61.24 11.45 18.99
N THR A 134 61.55 12.17 20.08
CA THR A 134 62.61 11.80 21.04
C THR A 134 62.35 12.37 22.45
N LEU A 135 62.84 11.61 23.43
CA LEU A 135 62.74 11.74 24.88
C LEU A 135 63.39 13.00 25.49
N SER A 136 62.93 13.29 26.72
CA SER A 136 63.75 13.53 27.94
C SER A 136 63.77 14.94 28.57
N LYS A 137 63.31 14.94 29.83
CA LYS A 137 63.87 15.62 31.02
C LYS A 137 63.74 17.15 31.20
N LYS A 138 62.94 17.49 32.23
CA LYS A 138 63.35 18.04 33.54
C LYS A 138 63.90 19.49 33.61
N GLU A 139 63.53 20.14 34.72
CA GLU A 139 64.13 21.31 35.41
C GLU A 139 63.46 22.67 35.11
N VAL A 140 62.63 23.17 36.05
CA VAL A 140 62.94 24.06 37.20
C VAL A 140 63.23 25.50 36.76
N GLY A 141 62.37 26.40 37.24
CA GLY A 141 62.49 27.86 37.19
C GLY A 141 61.28 28.46 37.89
#